data_AF-A0A315ZZ66-F1
#
_entry.id   AF-A0A315ZZ66-F1
#
_cell.length_a   1.000
_cell.length_b   1.000
_cell.length_c   1.000
_cell.angle_alpha   90.00
_cell.angle_beta   90.00
_cell.angle_gamma   90.00
#
_symmetry.space_group_name_H-M   'P 1'
#
loop_
_entity.id
_entity.type
_entity.pdbx_description
1 polymer ?
#
loop_
_entity_poly.entity_id
_entity_poly.type
_entity_poly.pdbx_seq_one_letter_code
_entity_poly.pdbx_strand_id
1 'polypeptide(L)'
;MKSRRTLGTSTKKALSPERKEAQKEKATCFMVIKFHDGNTWSKWSNEHAQPNKFLNINDSLNEMFRVCQHYFAGRIHSAAIFDVRVHKNIGAHNKIYQFEKGCWQLVQPVGW
;
A
#
# COMPACT_ATOMS: atom_id res chain seq x y z
N MET A 1 39.67 7.96 8.54
CA MET A 1 38.41 7.56 9.21
C MET A 1 37.25 8.15 8.43
N LYS A 2 36.45 7.32 7.73
CA LYS A 2 35.26 7.79 6.98
C LYS A 2 34.17 8.15 7.99
N SER A 3 33.68 9.39 7.94
CA SER A 3 32.62 9.87 8.82
C SER A 3 31.36 9.02 8.65
N ARG A 4 30.82 8.53 9.76
CA ARG A 4 29.47 7.93 9.81
C ARG A 4 28.49 9.01 9.40
N ARG A 5 27.79 8.82 8.28
CA ARG A 5 26.56 9.55 7.98
C ARG A 5 25.56 9.23 9.08
N THR A 6 25.32 10.17 9.99
CA THR A 6 24.19 10.09 10.92
C THR A 6 22.91 10.13 10.08
N LEU A 7 22.13 9.04 10.15
CA LEU A 7 20.73 9.06 9.71
C LEU A 7 20.05 10.15 10.53
N GLY A 8 19.74 11.28 9.91
CA GLY A 8 18.97 12.35 10.53
C GLY A 8 17.71 11.74 11.14
N THR A 9 17.53 11.93 12.43
CA THR A 9 16.32 11.57 13.16
C THR A 9 15.15 12.23 12.45
N SER A 10 14.41 11.46 11.65
CA SER A 10 13.20 11.93 10.99
C SER A 10 12.15 12.21 12.07
N THR A 11 12.20 13.39 12.67
CA THR A 11 11.18 14.00 13.53
C THR A 11 9.95 14.42 12.72
N LYS A 12 9.58 13.63 11.69
CA LYS A 12 8.31 13.82 10.98
C LYS A 12 7.20 13.50 11.97
N LYS A 13 6.60 14.55 12.55
CA LYS A 13 5.36 14.46 13.34
C LYS A 13 4.38 13.58 12.58
N ALA A 14 3.74 12.65 13.29
CA ALA A 14 2.65 11.88 12.74
C ALA A 14 1.62 12.84 12.10
N LEU A 15 1.06 12.44 10.97
CA LEU A 15 0.04 13.24 10.29
C LEU A 15 -1.16 13.46 11.24
N SER A 16 -1.68 14.68 11.27
CA SER A 16 -2.95 14.95 11.95
C SER A 16 -4.08 14.11 11.33
N PRO A 17 -5.15 13.78 12.08
CA PRO A 17 -6.28 13.02 11.56
C PRO A 17 -6.84 13.60 10.25
N GLU A 18 -7.03 14.91 10.19
CA GLU A 18 -7.50 15.63 8.99
C GLU A 18 -6.58 15.42 7.77
N ARG A 19 -5.26 15.43 7.97
CA ARG A 19 -4.31 15.19 6.89
C ARG A 19 -4.29 13.72 6.45
N LYS A 20 -4.57 12.79 7.35
CA LYS A 20 -4.74 11.37 7.00
C LYS A 20 -5.98 11.16 6.14
N GLU A 21 -7.09 11.82 6.49
CA GLU A 21 -8.33 11.77 5.69
C GLU A 21 -8.13 12.42 4.31
N ALA A 22 -7.52 13.61 4.26
CA ALA A 22 -7.20 14.25 2.98
C ALA A 22 -6.25 13.43 2.10
N GLN A 23 -5.38 12.60 2.70
CA GLN A 23 -4.58 11.63 1.97
C GLN A 23 -5.43 10.45 1.50
N LYS A 24 -6.25 9.85 2.36
CA LYS A 24 -7.17 8.78 1.99
C LYS A 24 -8.03 9.14 0.79
N GLU A 25 -8.56 10.37 0.73
CA GLU A 25 -9.36 10.85 -0.40
C GLU A 25 -8.59 10.85 -1.73
N LYS A 26 -7.30 11.14 -1.68
CA LYS A 26 -6.42 11.18 -2.86
C LYS A 26 -5.80 9.83 -3.21
N ALA A 27 -6.08 8.78 -2.43
CA ALA A 27 -5.49 7.47 -2.66
C ALA A 27 -6.16 6.78 -3.87
N THR A 28 -5.35 6.05 -4.63
CA THR A 28 -5.78 5.31 -5.82
C THR A 28 -6.00 3.84 -5.49
N CYS A 29 -5.11 3.27 -4.67
CA CYS A 29 -5.19 1.89 -4.23
C CYS A 29 -5.08 1.79 -2.70
N PHE A 30 -5.67 0.74 -2.15
CA PHE A 30 -5.50 0.33 -0.76
C PHE A 30 -5.05 -1.13 -0.71
N MET A 31 -4.09 -1.44 0.15
CA MET A 31 -3.57 -2.79 0.31
C MET A 31 -3.77 -3.27 1.74
N VAL A 32 -4.18 -4.53 1.89
CA VAL A 32 -4.26 -5.24 3.17
C VAL A 32 -3.45 -6.52 3.08
N ILE A 33 -2.66 -6.79 4.11
CA ILE A 33 -1.84 -7.98 4.26
C ILE A 33 -2.19 -8.64 5.59
N LYS A 34 -2.46 -9.94 5.55
CA LYS A 34 -2.52 -10.80 6.74
C LYS A 34 -1.26 -11.65 6.78
N PHE A 35 -0.57 -11.65 7.90
CA PHE A 35 0.64 -12.41 8.12
C PHE A 35 0.35 -13.77 8.78
N HIS A 36 1.31 -14.69 8.71
CA HIS A 36 1.21 -16.00 9.36
C HIS A 36 1.13 -15.94 10.89
N ASP A 37 1.59 -14.85 11.50
CA ASP A 37 1.52 -14.61 12.95
C ASP A 37 0.15 -14.08 13.41
N GLY A 38 -0.82 -13.96 12.49
CA GLY A 38 -2.16 -13.42 12.77
C GLY A 38 -2.25 -11.89 12.72
N ASN A 39 -1.12 -11.18 12.60
CA ASN A 39 -1.13 -9.73 12.48
C ASN A 39 -1.64 -9.29 11.11
N THR A 40 -2.20 -8.08 11.07
CA THR A 40 -2.65 -7.43 9.84
C THR A 40 -1.92 -6.11 9.65
N TRP A 41 -1.54 -5.83 8.41
CA TRP A 41 -0.97 -4.55 8.00
C TRP A 41 -1.72 -4.02 6.80
N SER A 42 -1.87 -2.71 6.73
CA SER A 42 -2.56 -2.05 5.63
C SER A 42 -1.92 -0.73 5.27
N LYS A 43 -2.08 -0.31 4.01
CA LYS A 43 -1.52 0.95 3.51
C LYS A 43 -2.33 1.54 2.38
N TRP A 44 -2.43 2.88 2.37
CA TRP A 44 -2.91 3.64 1.22
C TRP A 44 -1.76 3.97 0.26
N SER A 45 -2.03 4.01 -1.05
CA SER A 45 -0.97 4.23 -2.06
C SER A 45 -0.18 5.51 -1.82
N ASN A 46 -0.84 6.57 -1.37
CA ASN A 46 -0.21 7.87 -1.11
C ASN A 46 0.20 8.11 0.35
N GLU A 47 0.15 7.09 1.21
CA GLU A 47 0.51 7.21 2.62
C GLU A 47 2.01 7.46 2.77
N HIS A 48 2.37 8.51 3.52
CA HIS A 48 3.72 9.07 3.69
C HIS A 48 4.30 9.83 2.49
N ALA A 49 3.65 10.95 2.11
CA ALA A 49 4.28 12.05 1.38
C ALA A 49 5.23 11.58 0.24
N GLN A 50 4.78 10.59 -0.53
CA GLN A 50 5.49 10.12 -1.70
C GLN A 50 5.57 11.33 -2.65
N PRO A 51 6.77 11.81 -2.99
CA PRO A 51 6.94 13.07 -3.74
C PRO A 51 6.32 12.99 -5.15
N ASN A 52 6.18 11.76 -5.65
CA ASN A 52 5.50 11.50 -6.91
C ASN A 52 4.05 11.16 -6.60
N LYS A 53 3.13 12.06 -6.94
CA LYS A 53 1.73 11.69 -7.16
C LYS A 53 1.76 10.49 -8.11
N PHE A 54 1.33 9.32 -7.67
CA PHE A 54 1.08 8.21 -8.59
C PHE A 54 0.10 8.72 -9.64
N LEU A 55 0.58 8.86 -10.89
CA LEU A 55 -0.15 9.56 -11.94
C LEU A 55 -1.35 8.73 -12.41
N ASN A 56 -1.26 7.42 -12.25
CA ASN A 56 -2.26 6.44 -12.63
C ASN A 56 -2.31 5.29 -11.61
N ILE A 57 -3.25 4.37 -11.85
CA ILE A 57 -3.44 3.19 -11.01
C ILE A 57 -2.28 2.20 -11.11
N ASN A 58 -1.57 2.13 -12.24
CA ASN A 58 -0.45 1.21 -12.45
C ASN A 58 0.72 1.51 -11.53
N ASP A 59 1.07 2.79 -11.42
CA ASP A 59 2.16 3.21 -10.53
C ASP A 59 1.82 2.87 -9.07
N SER A 60 0.54 3.03 -8.69
CA SER A 60 0.06 2.66 -7.37
C SER A 60 0.13 1.15 -7.13
N LEU A 61 -0.29 0.34 -8.10
CA LEU A 61 -0.23 -1.12 -8.01
C LEU A 61 1.21 -1.64 -7.94
N ASN A 62 2.10 -1.11 -8.77
CA ASN A 62 3.52 -1.46 -8.78
C ASN A 62 4.18 -1.16 -7.43
N GLU A 63 3.85 -0.02 -6.81
CA GLU A 63 4.34 0.29 -5.48
C GLU A 63 3.83 -0.70 -4.42
N MET A 64 2.56 -1.12 -4.50
CA MET A 64 2.01 -2.12 -3.59
C MET A 64 2.73 -3.47 -3.72
N PHE A 65 2.96 -3.92 -4.95
CA PHE A 65 3.75 -5.13 -5.20
C PHE A 65 5.18 -5.00 -4.68
N ARG A 66 5.83 -3.86 -4.92
CA ARG A 66 7.19 -3.57 -4.41
C ARG A 66 7.24 -3.64 -2.89
N VAL A 67 6.27 -3.03 -2.20
CA VAL A 67 6.20 -3.03 -0.74
C VAL A 67 6.01 -4.45 -0.20
N CYS A 68 5.08 -5.22 -0.78
CA CYS A 68 4.89 -6.62 -0.43
C CYS A 68 6.16 -7.44 -0.59
N GLN A 69 6.81 -7.35 -1.76
CA GLN A 69 8.00 -8.13 -2.05
C GLN A 69 9.19 -7.72 -1.18
N HIS A 70 9.41 -6.42 -0.99
CA HIS A 70 10.63 -5.93 -0.35
C HIS A 70 10.60 -6.07 1.17
N TYR A 71 9.44 -5.88 1.81
CA TYR A 71 9.33 -5.85 3.27
C TYR A 71 8.67 -7.08 3.88
N PHE A 72 7.88 -7.82 3.10
CA PHE A 72 6.96 -8.82 3.65
C PHE A 72 7.08 -10.20 3.01
N ALA A 73 7.97 -10.39 2.02
CA ALA A 73 8.20 -11.67 1.37
C ALA A 73 8.43 -12.80 2.40
N GLY A 74 7.77 -13.94 2.18
CA GLY A 74 7.86 -15.12 3.05
C GLY A 74 7.06 -15.03 4.37
N ARG A 75 6.45 -13.89 4.70
CA ARG A 75 5.65 -13.70 5.93
C ARG A 75 4.14 -13.58 5.66
N ILE A 76 3.77 -13.34 4.41
CA ILE A 76 2.39 -13.10 3.98
C ILE A 76 1.61 -14.41 3.94
N HIS A 77 0.56 -14.50 4.75
CA HIS A 77 -0.43 -15.57 4.64
C HIS A 77 -1.42 -15.29 3.51
N SER A 78 -1.96 -14.07 3.45
CA SER A 78 -2.78 -13.59 2.35
C SER A 78 -2.66 -12.07 2.20
N ALA A 79 -2.91 -11.54 1.00
CA ALA A 79 -2.98 -10.11 0.78
C ALA A 79 -4.03 -9.77 -0.28
N ALA A 80 -4.48 -8.52 -0.31
CA ALA A 80 -5.38 -8.03 -1.34
C ALA A 80 -5.10 -6.55 -1.64
N ILE A 81 -5.28 -6.18 -2.91
CA ILE A 81 -5.20 -4.79 -3.38
C ILE A 81 -6.55 -4.39 -3.96
N PHE A 82 -7.03 -3.22 -3.57
CA PHE A 82 -8.34 -2.68 -3.92
C PHE A 82 -8.21 -1.38 -4.71
N ASP A 83 -9.05 -1.19 -5.74
CA ASP A 83 -9.26 0.09 -6.41
C ASP A 83 -10.12 0.98 -5.51
N VAL A 84 -9.57 2.09 -5.08
CA VAL A 84 -10.28 3.04 -4.22
C VAL A 84 -10.48 4.38 -4.90
N ARG A 85 -10.35 4.47 -6.23
CA ARG A 85 -10.63 5.71 -6.98
C ARG A 85 -12.08 6.16 -6.83
N VAL A 86 -13.01 5.21 -6.91
CA VAL A 86 -14.47 5.47 -6.83
C VAL A 86 -14.99 5.31 -5.41
N HIS A 87 -14.64 4.21 -4.73
CA HIS A 87 -15.13 3.90 -3.40
C HIS A 87 -13.98 3.72 -2.41
N LYS A 88 -13.97 4.49 -1.31
CA LYS A 88 -12.93 4.41 -0.26
C LYS A 88 -13.15 3.28 0.75
N ASN A 89 -14.05 2.36 0.45
CA ASN A 89 -14.29 1.14 1.23
C ASN A 89 -13.52 -0.05 0.61
N ILE A 90 -13.43 -1.14 1.36
CA ILE A 90 -12.92 -2.41 0.84
C ILE A 90 -14.09 -3.36 0.64
N GLY A 91 -14.19 -3.96 -0.54
CA GLY A 91 -15.23 -4.92 -0.85
C GLY A 91 -14.81 -5.87 -1.97
N ALA A 92 -15.64 -6.87 -2.24
CA ALA A 92 -15.40 -7.76 -3.37
C ALA A 92 -15.47 -7.00 -4.71
N HIS A 93 -16.33 -5.98 -4.80
CA HIS A 93 -16.61 -5.19 -6.01
C HIS A 93 -15.45 -4.30 -6.49
N ASN A 94 -14.45 -4.05 -5.65
CA ASN A 94 -13.30 -3.21 -6.00
C ASN A 94 -11.96 -3.91 -5.71
N LYS A 95 -11.98 -5.23 -5.47
CA LYS A 95 -10.77 -6.02 -5.29
C LYS A 95 -10.13 -6.30 -6.65
N ILE A 96 -8.91 -5.82 -6.85
CA ILE A 96 -8.16 -5.99 -8.10
C ILE A 96 -7.31 -7.25 -8.03
N TYR A 97 -6.51 -7.38 -6.97
CA TYR A 97 -5.57 -8.47 -6.81
C TYR A 97 -5.76 -9.17 -5.47
N GLN A 98 -5.47 -10.46 -5.46
CA GLN A 98 -5.46 -11.31 -4.28
C GLN A 98 -4.19 -12.15 -4.27
N PHE A 99 -3.51 -12.20 -3.13
CA PHE A 99 -2.37 -13.06 -2.91
C PHE A 99 -2.78 -14.23 -2.03
N GLU A 100 -2.70 -15.43 -2.58
CA GLU A 100 -2.96 -16.68 -1.88
C GLU A 100 -2.05 -17.78 -2.42
N LYS A 101 -1.74 -18.77 -1.58
CA LYS A 101 -0.89 -19.92 -1.95
C LYS A 101 0.45 -19.52 -2.58
N GLY A 102 0.99 -18.37 -2.18
CA GLY A 102 2.29 -17.88 -2.66
C GLY A 102 2.28 -17.14 -3.99
N CYS A 103 1.11 -16.85 -4.59
CA CYS A 103 1.04 -16.13 -5.86
C CYS A 103 -0.04 -15.04 -5.87
N TRP A 104 0.18 -14.01 -6.69
CA TRP A 104 -0.81 -12.97 -6.98
C TRP A 104 -1.74 -13.41 -8.10
N GLN A 105 -3.03 -13.24 -7.89
CA GLN A 105 -4.09 -13.51 -8.85
C GLN A 105 -4.86 -12.23 -9.13
N LEU A 106 -5.12 -11.96 -10.41
CA LEU A 106 -6.00 -10.88 -10.84
C LEU A 106 -7.45 -11.34 -10.62
N VAL A 107 -8.19 -10.60 -9.80
CA VAL A 107 -9.59 -10.87 -9.47
C VAL A 107 -10.52 -10.07 -10.37
N GLN A 108 -10.20 -8.79 -10.59
CA GLN A 108 -10.96 -7.92 -11.47
C GLN A 108 -10.03 -7.12 -12.38
N PRO A 109 -10.33 -7.01 -13.68
CA PRO A 109 -9.58 -6.15 -14.58
C PRO A 109 -9.75 -4.69 -14.16
N VAL A 110 -8.67 -3.93 -14.29
CA VAL A 110 -8.66 -2.49 -13.97
C VAL A 110 -8.84 -1.71 -15.25
N GLY A 111 -9.79 -0.78 -15.28
CA GLY A 111 -9.84 0.27 -16.30
C GLY A 111 -8.67 1.23 -16.09
N TRP A 112 -7.77 1.28 -17.08
CA TRP A 112 -6.51 2.03 -17.03
C TRP A 112 -6.75 3.54 -17.02
#